data_AF-A0A8S3DWJ4-F1
#
_entry.id   AF-A0A8S3DWJ4-F1
#
_cell.length_a   1.000
_cell.length_b   1.000
_cell.length_c   1.000
_cell.angle_alpha   90.00
_cell.angle_beta   90.00
_cell.angle_gamma   90.00
#
_symmetry.space_group_name_H-M   'P 1'
#
loop_
_entity.id
_entity.type
_entity.pdbx_description
1 polymer ?
#
loop_
_entity_poly.entity_id
_entity_poly.type
_entity_poly.pdbx_seq_one_letter_code
_entity_poly.pdbx_strand_id
1 'polypeptide(L)'
;NLFLLLGPNTGLGHNSVIIMIEAQIHYIADALLYMEEHNVRTLDIKQNVHDEFNHKLQTKLKNTVWQSGGCRSWYQDAKGNNTTIWPDFTWVYVLLMKKFDFKNYMFQS
;
A
#
# COMPACT_ATOMS: atom_id res chain seq x y z
N ASN A 1 -7.14 -8.23 12.06
CA ASN A 1 -5.68 -8.35 11.95
C ASN A 1 -5.31 -9.15 10.72
N LEU A 2 -5.13 -8.47 9.58
CA LEU A 2 -4.63 -9.06 8.34
C LEU A 2 -3.62 -8.08 7.75
N PHE A 3 -2.43 -8.55 7.40
CA PHE A 3 -1.41 -7.79 6.70
C PHE A 3 -1.03 -8.53 5.42
N LEU A 4 -0.85 -7.80 4.32
CA LEU A 4 -0.52 -8.37 3.02
C LEU A 4 0.83 -7.82 2.56
N LEU A 5 1.84 -8.70 2.51
CA LEU A 5 3.11 -8.41 1.86
C LEU A 5 2.97 -8.58 0.35
N LEU A 6 3.59 -7.67 -0.41
CA LEU A 6 3.45 -7.60 -1.86
C LEU A 6 2.01 -7.72 -2.38
N GLY A 7 1.07 -7.10 -1.66
CA GLY A 7 -0.34 -7.04 -2.04
C GLY A 7 -0.61 -6.09 -3.21
N PRO A 8 -1.90 -5.81 -3.50
CA PRO A 8 -2.29 -4.86 -4.53
C PRO A 8 -1.57 -3.51 -4.41
N ASN A 9 -1.26 -2.90 -5.56
CA ASN A 9 -0.57 -1.62 -5.71
C ASN A 9 0.86 -1.56 -5.14
N THR A 10 1.54 -2.70 -5.01
CA THR A 10 2.94 -2.74 -4.50
C THR A 10 3.94 -3.35 -5.48
N GLY A 11 3.47 -3.91 -6.60
CA GLY A 11 4.32 -4.44 -7.65
C GLY A 11 5.17 -3.35 -8.30
N LEU A 12 6.36 -3.71 -8.76
CA LEU A 12 7.28 -2.81 -9.44
C LEU A 12 7.57 -3.33 -10.84
N GLY A 13 7.68 -2.42 -11.81
CA GLY A 13 8.02 -2.78 -13.20
C GLY A 13 9.50 -2.64 -13.57
N HIS A 14 10.33 -2.07 -12.70
CA HIS A 14 11.71 -1.67 -13.05
C HIS A 14 12.69 -1.62 -11.86
N ASN A 15 12.25 -1.97 -10.65
CA ASN A 15 13.04 -1.91 -9.42
C ASN A 15 12.86 -3.20 -8.60
N SER A 16 13.75 -3.43 -7.63
CA SER A 16 13.68 -4.62 -6.76
C SER A 16 12.48 -4.55 -5.81
N VAL A 17 11.61 -5.56 -5.88
CA VAL A 17 10.47 -5.74 -4.96
C VAL A 17 10.89 -6.00 -3.52
N ILE A 18 12.13 -6.41 -3.28
CA ILE A 18 12.68 -6.59 -1.92
C ILE A 18 12.63 -5.27 -1.13
N ILE A 19 12.85 -4.14 -1.78
CA ILE A 19 12.75 -2.81 -1.15
C ILE A 19 11.33 -2.57 -0.60
N MET A 20 10.30 -3.02 -1.33
CA MET A 20 8.91 -2.89 -0.89
C MET A 20 8.63 -3.82 0.29
N ILE A 21 9.11 -5.06 0.21
CA ILE A 21 8.95 -6.06 1.28
C ILE A 21 9.59 -5.58 2.58
N GLU A 22 10.84 -5.11 2.54
CA GLU A 22 11.55 -4.64 3.73
C GLU A 22 10.87 -3.43 4.38
N ALA A 23 10.34 -2.52 3.56
CA ALA A 23 9.56 -1.39 4.03
C ALA A 23 8.25 -1.84 4.70
N GLN A 24 7.53 -2.78 4.10
CA GLN A 24 6.30 -3.34 4.67
C GLN A 24 6.57 -4.09 5.99
N ILE A 25 7.64 -4.89 6.06
CA ILE A 25 8.01 -5.63 7.27
C ILE A 25 8.30 -4.66 8.42
N HIS A 26 9.04 -3.57 8.18
CA HIS A 26 9.27 -2.54 9.20
C HIS A 26 7.95 -1.96 9.73
N TYR A 27 7.06 -1.53 8.84
CA TYR A 27 5.79 -0.93 9.24
C TYR A 27 4.90 -1.91 10.03
N ILE A 28 4.87 -3.18 9.63
CA ILE A 28 4.11 -4.23 10.31
C ILE A 28 4.71 -4.54 11.69
N ALA A 29 6.04 -4.62 11.79
CA ALA A 29 6.71 -4.83 13.07
C ALA A 29 6.38 -3.69 14.06
N ASP A 30 6.46 -2.44 13.61
CA ASP A 30 6.07 -1.27 14.42
C ASP A 30 4.59 -1.34 14.86
N ALA A 31 3.69 -1.77 13.97
CA ALA A 31 2.27 -1.92 14.30
C ALA A 31 2.04 -3.00 15.37
N LEU A 32 2.74 -4.13 15.28
CA LEU A 32 2.64 -5.22 16.25
C LEU A 32 3.18 -4.80 17.62
N LEU A 33 4.32 -4.10 17.66
CA LEU A 33 4.87 -3.53 18.90
C LEU A 33 3.90 -2.54 19.53
N TYR A 34 3.30 -1.65 18.74
CA TYR A 34 2.27 -0.73 19.23
C TYR A 34 1.08 -1.48 19.85
N MET A 35 0.62 -2.54 19.19
CA MET A 35 -0.50 -3.35 19.71
C MET A 35 -0.16 -4.02 21.04
N GLU A 36 1.05 -4.56 21.18
CA GLU A 36 1.55 -5.15 22.43
C GLU A 36 1.64 -4.13 23.56
N GLU A 37 2.27 -2.98 23.30
CA GLU A 37 2.45 -1.90 24.30
C GLU A 37 1.11 -1.32 24.80
N HIS A 38 0.09 -1.27 23.95
CA HIS A 38 -1.19 -0.62 24.24
C HIS A 38 -2.33 -1.61 24.53
N ASN A 39 -2.04 -2.91 24.64
CA ASN A 39 -3.04 -3.97 24.85
C ASN A 39 -4.18 -3.95 23.82
N VAL A 40 -3.86 -3.66 22.56
CA VAL A 40 -4.83 -3.64 21.45
C VAL A 40 -4.98 -5.05 20.90
N ARG A 41 -6.22 -5.56 20.83
CA ARG A 41 -6.49 -6.89 20.26
C ARG A 41 -6.71 -6.86 18.76
N THR A 42 -7.36 -5.82 18.26
CA THR A 42 -7.70 -5.70 16.85
C THR A 42 -7.25 -4.37 16.28
N LEU A 43 -6.74 -4.45 15.05
CA LEU A 43 -6.31 -3.34 14.23
C LEU A 43 -7.03 -3.45 12.89
N ASP A 44 -7.71 -2.36 12.51
CA ASP A 44 -8.31 -2.22 11.18
C ASP A 44 -8.14 -0.79 10.66
N ILE A 45 -8.07 -0.65 9.33
CA ILE A 45 -7.90 0.64 8.68
C ILE A 45 -9.22 1.41 8.68
N LYS A 46 -9.19 2.74 8.91
CA LYS A 46 -10.39 3.56 8.75
C LYS A 46 -10.80 3.61 7.27
N GLN A 47 -12.09 3.37 6.99
CA GLN A 47 -12.60 3.32 5.61
C GLN A 47 -12.26 4.57 4.79
N ASN A 48 -12.43 5.76 5.37
CA ASN A 48 -12.12 7.01 4.68
C ASN A 48 -10.63 7.15 4.32
N VAL A 49 -9.73 6.65 5.17
CA VAL A 49 -8.28 6.66 4.90
C VAL A 49 -7.95 5.72 3.76
N HIS A 50 -8.52 4.51 3.77
CA HIS A 50 -8.39 3.55 2.68
C HIS A 50 -8.86 4.14 1.34
N ASP A 51 -10.05 4.74 1.32
CA ASP A 51 -10.66 5.27 0.10
C ASP A 51 -9.90 6.46 -0.46
N GLU A 52 -9.45 7.38 0.41
CA GLU A 52 -8.62 8.52 0.01
C GLU A 52 -7.28 8.05 -0.57
N PHE A 53 -6.63 7.07 0.08
CA PHE A 53 -5.37 6.52 -0.41
C PHE A 53 -5.54 5.86 -1.78
N ASN A 54 -6.58 5.02 -1.94
CA ASN A 54 -6.86 4.37 -3.22
C ASN A 54 -7.20 5.38 -4.32
N HIS A 55 -8.00 6.42 -4.02
CA HIS A 55 -8.32 7.48 -4.97
C HIS A 55 -7.07 8.22 -5.46
N LYS A 56 -6.16 8.57 -4.55
CA LYS A 56 -4.87 9.19 -4.89
C LYS A 56 -4.02 8.27 -5.77
N LEU A 57 -3.95 6.97 -5.44
CA LEU A 57 -3.20 6.00 -6.24
C LEU A 57 -3.74 5.86 -7.66
N GLN A 58 -5.05 5.65 -7.80
CA GLN A 58 -5.68 5.53 -9.12
C GLN A 58 -5.53 6.81 -9.94
N THR A 59 -5.53 7.99 -9.30
CA THR A 59 -5.25 9.26 -9.99
C THR A 59 -3.80 9.33 -10.50
N LYS A 60 -2.82 8.89 -9.70
CA LYS A 60 -1.42 8.85 -10.14
C LYS A 60 -1.20 7.85 -11.27
N LEU A 61 -1.79 6.65 -11.17
CA LEU A 61 -1.66 5.58 -12.15
C LEU A 61 -2.08 6.01 -13.57
N LYS A 62 -3.13 6.85 -13.69
CA LYS A 62 -3.63 7.33 -14.99
C LYS A 62 -2.56 7.97 -15.86
N ASN A 63 -1.63 8.67 -15.24
CA ASN A 63 -0.56 9.41 -15.94
C ASN A 63 0.71 8.58 -16.15
N THR A 64 0.71 7.28 -15.79
CA THR A 64 1.88 6.40 -15.94
C THR A 64 1.84 5.64 -17.26
N VAL A 65 3.00 5.20 -17.73
CA VAL A 65 3.15 4.31 -18.90
C VAL A 65 2.46 2.94 -18.72
N TRP A 66 2.16 2.55 -17.49
CA TRP A 66 1.46 1.31 -17.17
C TRP A 66 -0.05 1.39 -17.47
N GLN A 67 -0.56 2.61 -17.69
CA GLN A 67 -1.94 2.89 -18.05
C GLN A 67 -2.07 3.67 -19.37
N SER A 68 -1.06 4.48 -19.71
CA SER A 68 -0.95 5.26 -20.94
C SER A 68 -0.23 4.47 -22.03
N GLY A 69 -0.95 4.01 -23.05
CA GLY A 69 -0.37 3.21 -24.13
C GLY A 69 -1.35 2.49 -25.06
N GLY A 70 -2.66 2.55 -24.80
CA GLY A 70 -3.70 2.02 -25.71
C GLY A 70 -3.85 0.49 -25.76
N CYS A 71 -2.85 -0.26 -25.30
CA CYS A 71 -2.91 -1.71 -25.19
C CYS A 71 -3.32 -2.13 -23.76
N ARG A 72 -4.28 -3.06 -23.65
CA ARG A 72 -4.62 -3.72 -22.38
C ARG A 72 -3.38 -4.47 -21.88
N SER A 73 -2.75 -3.96 -20.83
CA SER A 73 -1.60 -4.62 -20.19
C SER A 73 -2.09 -5.68 -19.21
N TRP A 74 -1.21 -6.63 -18.84
CA TRP A 74 -1.50 -7.66 -17.84
C TRP A 74 -1.91 -7.08 -16.47
N TYR A 75 -1.54 -5.82 -16.20
CA TYR A 75 -1.83 -5.13 -14.94
C TYR A 75 -3.24 -4.54 -14.84
N GLN A 76 -3.99 -4.51 -15.94
CA GLN A 76 -5.32 -3.91 -15.99
C GLN A 76 -6.41 -4.95 -15.73
N ASP A 77 -7.35 -4.62 -14.84
CA ASP A 77 -8.57 -5.39 -14.66
C ASP A 77 -9.55 -5.22 -15.85
N ALA A 78 -10.67 -5.94 -15.83
CA ALA A 78 -11.71 -5.83 -16.86
C ALA A 78 -12.33 -4.43 -17.00
N LYS A 79 -12.14 -3.56 -16.00
CA LYS A 79 -12.62 -2.17 -15.96
C LYS A 79 -11.51 -1.16 -16.32
N GLY A 80 -10.29 -1.63 -16.62
CA GLY A 80 -9.14 -0.80 -16.98
C GLY A 80 -8.39 -0.19 -15.79
N ASN A 81 -8.69 -0.61 -14.55
CA ASN A 81 -7.94 -0.16 -13.37
C ASN A 81 -6.65 -0.96 -13.24
N ASN A 82 -5.57 -0.29 -12.86
CA ASN A 82 -4.35 -0.98 -12.46
C ASN A 82 -4.36 -1.12 -10.94
N THR A 83 -4.40 -2.35 -10.47
CA THR A 83 -4.37 -2.69 -9.03
C THR A 83 -3.09 -3.41 -8.65
N THR A 84 -2.15 -3.55 -9.59
CA THR A 84 -0.95 -4.37 -9.40
C THR A 84 0.27 -3.53 -9.09
N ILE A 85 0.45 -2.41 -9.79
CA ILE A 85 1.69 -1.64 -9.80
C ILE A 85 1.64 -0.43 -8.86
N TRP A 86 2.75 -0.18 -8.17
CA TRP A 86 3.00 1.07 -7.47
C TRP A 86 3.38 2.18 -8.48
N PRO A 87 2.66 3.32 -8.53
CA PRO A 87 2.85 4.34 -9.56
C PRO A 87 3.96 5.35 -9.29
N ASP A 88 4.58 5.33 -8.11
CA ASP A 88 5.52 6.36 -7.65
C ASP A 88 6.93 5.79 -7.48
N PHE A 89 7.88 6.64 -7.08
CA PHE A 89 9.22 6.18 -6.76
C PHE A 89 9.22 5.28 -5.50
N THR A 90 10.17 4.34 -5.45
CA THR A 90 10.33 3.42 -4.32
C THR A 90 10.66 4.14 -3.02
N TRP A 91 11.45 5.22 -3.07
CA TRP A 91 11.78 6.02 -1.88
C TRP A 91 10.54 6.70 -1.26
N VAL A 92 9.54 7.08 -2.08
CA VAL A 92 8.25 7.60 -1.57
C VAL A 92 7.53 6.51 -0.78
N TYR A 93 7.53 5.27 -1.28
CA TYR A 93 6.94 4.14 -0.57
C TYR A 93 7.66 3.86 0.76
N VAL A 94 9.00 3.84 0.75
CA VAL A 94 9.80 3.66 1.96
C VAL A 94 9.49 4.74 3.00
N LEU A 95 9.31 6.00 2.58
CA LEU A 95 8.93 7.08 3.50
C LEU A 95 7.53 6.88 4.08
N LEU A 96 6.55 6.44 3.27
CA LEU A 96 5.20 6.15 3.73
C LEU A 96 5.17 5.01 4.76
N MET A 97 6.04 4.01 4.59
CA MET A 97 6.13 2.84 5.47
C MET A 97 7.13 3.02 6.62
N LYS A 98 7.76 4.20 6.76
CA LYS A 98 8.86 4.43 7.71
C LYS A 98 8.45 4.27 9.17
N LYS A 99 7.19 4.56 9.51
CA LYS A 99 6.68 4.50 10.87
C LYS A 99 5.19 4.18 10.85
N PHE A 100 4.77 3.26 11.72
CA PHE A 100 3.36 2.97 11.93
C PHE A 100 2.56 4.24 12.32
N ASP A 101 1.56 4.58 11.52
CA ASP A 101 0.68 5.73 11.78
C ASP A 101 -0.64 5.29 12.40
N PHE A 102 -0.61 5.13 13.72
CA PHE A 102 -1.75 4.71 14.54
C PHE A 102 -3.01 5.57 14.31
N LYS A 103 -2.88 6.83 13.87
CA LYS A 103 -4.03 7.72 13.65
C LYS A 103 -4.92 7.27 12.49
N ASN A 104 -4.39 6.48 11.57
CA ASN A 104 -5.12 5.96 10.42
C ASN A 104 -6.00 4.76 10.77
N TYR A 105 -5.82 4.16 11.96
CA TYR A 105 -6.46 2.90 12.32
C TYR A 105 -7.55 3.08 13.37
N MET A 106 -8.45 2.11 13.37
CA MET A 106 -9.41 1.86 14.44
C MET A 106 -8.89 0.70 15.29
N PHE A 107 -9.10 0.81 16.59
CA PHE A 107 -8.67 -0.18 17.57
C PHE A 107 -9.88 -0.69 18.33
N GLN A 108 -9.96 -1.99 18.55
CA GLN A 108 -10.92 -2.59 19.49
C GLN A 108 -10.19 -3.56 20.42
N SER A 109 -10.61 -3.54 21.68
CA SER A 109 -10.09 -4.37 22.79
C SER A 109 -10.71 -5.77 22.86
#